data_AF-A0A0G0Q746-F1
#
_entry.id   AF-A0A0G0Q746-F1
#
_cell.length_a   1.000
_cell.length_b   1.000
_cell.length_c   1.000
_cell.angle_alpha   90.00
_cell.angle_beta   90.00
_cell.angle_gamma   90.00
#
_symmetry.space_group_name_H-M   'P 1'
#
loop_
_entity.id
_entity.type
_entity.pdbx_description
1 polymer ?
#
loop_
_entity_poly.entity_id
_entity_poly.type
_entity_poly.pdbx_seq_one_letter_code
_entity_poly.pdbx_strand_id
1 'polypeptide(L)'
;MPSGFDASLPTTKGSLDESTYLLRMIKKEPDIFELVDGWASHSYPNPNFSGSEYASGRGTIRTFEWELSFLKNLGVKKELPVFITETGWSKNKLNEEIVSRKFNFAFENIWNNNKIVAVTPFILNYEFPPFDIFSWKNNGNYHNLYENIQKLPKTKGIPPQEEKAAVSKILAFTGILFVENTGQTIWTKDNLKVIDEKGNKLEIIKISLNSYEPGGSGYIIFKKKSFLFLDSTLLLWHPER
;
A
#
# COMPACT_ATOMS: atom_id res chain seq x y z
N MET A 1 -2.52 0.57 -8.44
CA MET A 1 -2.36 -0.90 -8.57
C MET A 1 -3.54 -1.47 -9.33
N PRO A 2 -3.38 -2.53 -10.14
CA PRO A 2 -4.50 -3.21 -10.78
C PRO A 2 -5.32 -4.00 -9.74
N SER A 3 -6.49 -4.51 -10.15
CA SER A 3 -7.19 -5.58 -9.42
C SER A 3 -6.40 -6.89 -9.53
N GLY A 4 -6.49 -7.75 -8.52
CA GLY A 4 -5.88 -9.08 -8.58
C GLY A 4 -6.65 -10.03 -9.50
N PHE A 5 -5.92 -10.92 -10.17
CA PHE A 5 -6.49 -11.90 -11.09
C PHE A 5 -6.76 -13.23 -10.38
N ASP A 6 -7.81 -13.94 -10.79
CA ASP A 6 -7.90 -15.38 -10.50
C ASP A 6 -6.91 -16.12 -11.40
N ALA A 7 -5.71 -16.35 -10.88
CA ALA A 7 -4.65 -17.03 -11.60
C ALA A 7 -4.98 -18.46 -11.99
N SER A 8 -6.02 -19.09 -11.42
CA SER A 8 -6.42 -20.46 -11.76
C SER A 8 -7.58 -20.53 -12.76
N LEU A 9 -8.15 -19.38 -13.14
CA LEU A 9 -9.28 -19.32 -14.08
C LEU A 9 -8.80 -19.50 -15.53
N PRO A 10 -9.28 -20.53 -16.26
CA PRO A 10 -8.91 -20.73 -17.65
C PRO A 10 -9.67 -19.78 -18.59
N THR A 11 -9.22 -19.69 -19.84
CA THR A 11 -10.00 -19.03 -20.90
C THR A 11 -11.20 -19.90 -21.27
N THR A 12 -12.39 -19.32 -21.20
CA THR A 12 -13.65 -19.95 -21.63
C THR A 12 -14.47 -18.92 -22.44
N LYS A 13 -15.75 -19.21 -22.70
CA LYS A 13 -16.67 -18.23 -23.29
C LYS A 13 -16.93 -17.02 -22.37
N GLY A 14 -16.85 -17.21 -21.05
CA GLY A 14 -17.18 -16.19 -20.05
C GLY A 14 -16.00 -15.70 -19.22
N SER A 15 -14.81 -16.25 -19.44
CA SER A 15 -13.60 -15.93 -18.67
C SER A 15 -12.38 -15.85 -19.57
N LEU A 16 -11.37 -15.11 -19.13
CA LEU A 16 -10.09 -15.01 -19.82
C LEU A 16 -8.96 -15.37 -18.84
N ASP A 17 -8.07 -16.24 -19.30
CA ASP A 17 -6.87 -16.62 -18.56
C ASP A 17 -5.98 -15.39 -18.30
N GLU A 18 -5.49 -15.26 -17.07
CA GLU A 18 -4.65 -14.14 -16.63
C GLU A 18 -3.45 -13.91 -17.57
N SER A 19 -2.70 -14.96 -17.89
CA SER A 19 -1.50 -14.83 -18.74
C SER A 19 -1.85 -14.31 -20.13
N THR A 20 -3.00 -14.74 -20.65
CA THR A 20 -3.54 -14.28 -21.94
C THR A 20 -4.00 -12.83 -21.86
N TYR A 21 -4.68 -12.44 -20.78
CA TYR A 21 -5.10 -11.06 -20.55
C TYR A 21 -3.89 -10.12 -20.50
N LEU A 22 -2.89 -10.45 -19.68
CA LEU A 22 -1.68 -9.62 -19.49
C LEU A 22 -0.88 -9.48 -20.78
N LEU A 23 -0.69 -10.57 -21.54
CA LEU A 23 -0.03 -10.51 -22.84
C LEU A 23 -0.76 -9.55 -23.80
N ARG A 24 -2.09 -9.62 -23.87
CA ARG A 24 -2.89 -8.74 -24.73
C ARG A 24 -2.87 -7.30 -24.25
N MET A 25 -2.93 -7.08 -22.94
CA MET A 25 -2.88 -5.77 -22.31
C MET A 25 -1.56 -5.06 -22.62
N ILE A 26 -0.41 -5.71 -22.39
CA ILE A 26 0.91 -5.13 -22.68
C ILE A 26 1.08 -4.88 -24.19
N LYS A 27 0.60 -5.79 -25.04
CA LYS A 27 0.64 -5.57 -26.50
C LYS A 27 -0.16 -4.33 -26.91
N LYS A 28 -1.26 -4.03 -26.20
CA LYS A 28 -2.13 -2.90 -26.48
C LYS A 28 -1.59 -1.59 -25.89
N GLU A 29 -1.12 -1.63 -24.64
CA GLU A 29 -0.56 -0.50 -23.89
C GLU A 29 0.79 -0.92 -23.27
N PRO A 30 1.91 -0.79 -24.03
CA PRO A 30 3.23 -1.27 -23.58
C PRO A 30 3.75 -0.63 -22.29
N ASP A 31 3.39 0.63 -22.05
CA ASP A 31 3.90 1.42 -20.91
C ASP A 31 2.99 1.37 -19.68
N ILE A 32 1.94 0.52 -19.68
CA ILE A 32 0.94 0.48 -18.60
C ILE A 32 1.57 0.22 -17.23
N PHE A 33 2.67 -0.53 -17.17
CA PHE A 33 3.35 -0.86 -15.91
C PHE A 33 4.23 0.27 -15.36
N GLU A 34 4.54 1.30 -16.16
CA GLU A 34 5.20 2.50 -15.65
C GLU A 34 4.26 3.29 -14.73
N LEU A 35 2.95 3.22 -15.01
CA LEU A 35 1.88 3.90 -14.27
C LEU A 35 1.40 3.14 -13.02
N VAL A 36 1.90 1.93 -12.79
CA VAL A 36 1.48 1.05 -11.68
C VAL A 36 2.55 1.03 -10.61
N ASP A 37 2.18 1.36 -9.37
CA ASP A 37 3.12 1.42 -8.24
C ASP A 37 3.28 0.09 -7.48
N GLY A 38 2.46 -0.90 -7.79
CA GLY A 38 2.47 -2.19 -7.13
C GLY A 38 1.55 -3.20 -7.80
N TRP A 39 1.84 -4.47 -7.56
CA TRP A 39 1.16 -5.61 -8.15
C TRP A 39 0.19 -6.24 -7.15
N ALA A 40 -1.08 -6.40 -7.53
CA ALA A 40 -2.08 -7.07 -6.72
C ALA A 40 -2.15 -8.56 -7.11
N SER A 41 -2.00 -9.45 -6.13
CA SER A 41 -2.03 -10.91 -6.34
C SER A 41 -3.14 -11.56 -5.53
N HIS A 42 -3.91 -12.46 -6.15
CA HIS A 42 -4.83 -13.35 -5.43
C HIS A 42 -4.18 -14.73 -5.28
N SER A 43 -3.26 -14.83 -4.32
CA SER A 43 -2.44 -16.02 -4.09
C SER A 43 -3.21 -17.09 -3.30
N TYR A 44 -4.23 -17.69 -3.92
CA TYR A 44 -5.03 -18.75 -3.33
C TYR A 44 -4.38 -20.15 -3.50
N PRO A 45 -4.48 -21.03 -2.48
CA PRO A 45 -3.94 -22.38 -2.52
C PRO A 45 -4.89 -23.34 -3.25
N ASN A 46 -4.79 -23.43 -4.58
CA ASN A 46 -5.63 -24.35 -5.35
C ASN A 46 -5.08 -25.79 -5.38
N PRO A 47 -5.95 -26.79 -5.64
CA PRO A 47 -7.39 -26.67 -5.93
C PRO A 47 -8.26 -26.42 -4.70
N ASN A 48 -9.44 -25.84 -4.92
CA ASN A 48 -10.50 -25.66 -3.92
C ASN A 48 -10.04 -24.96 -2.62
N PHE A 49 -9.06 -24.07 -2.71
CA PHE A 49 -8.52 -23.35 -1.55
C PHE A 49 -7.99 -24.29 -0.44
N SER A 50 -7.50 -25.46 -0.82
CA SER A 50 -7.05 -26.52 0.10
C SER A 50 -5.61 -26.96 -0.13
N GLY A 51 -4.92 -26.30 -1.07
CA GLY A 51 -3.55 -26.60 -1.48
C GLY A 51 -2.52 -26.53 -0.35
N SER A 52 -1.38 -27.14 -0.60
CA SER A 52 -0.25 -27.18 0.34
C SER A 52 0.36 -25.79 0.55
N GLU A 53 0.77 -25.51 1.78
CA GLU A 53 1.56 -24.34 2.16
C GLU A 53 2.99 -24.40 1.60
N TYR A 54 3.44 -25.57 1.13
CA TYR A 54 4.74 -25.76 0.48
C TYR A 54 4.67 -25.67 -1.05
N ALA A 55 3.46 -25.59 -1.62
CA ALA A 55 3.28 -25.52 -3.06
C ALA A 55 3.83 -24.20 -3.63
N SER A 56 4.33 -24.26 -4.86
CA SER A 56 4.87 -23.11 -5.59
C SER A 56 4.31 -23.05 -7.02
N GLY A 57 4.43 -21.87 -7.63
CA GLY A 57 3.94 -21.62 -8.97
C GLY A 57 2.50 -21.10 -9.02
N ARG A 58 1.96 -21.05 -10.23
CA ARG A 58 0.63 -20.54 -10.54
C ARG A 58 -0.47 -21.30 -9.79
N GLY A 59 -1.39 -20.59 -9.13
CA GLY A 59 -2.50 -21.20 -8.38
C GLY A 59 -2.12 -21.70 -6.99
N THR A 60 -1.07 -21.13 -6.40
CA THR A 60 -0.61 -21.43 -5.03
C THR A 60 -0.53 -20.17 -4.17
N ILE A 61 -0.14 -20.31 -2.90
CA ILE A 61 0.16 -19.15 -2.04
C ILE A 61 1.41 -18.36 -2.47
N ARG A 62 2.16 -18.91 -3.43
CA ARG A 62 3.32 -18.29 -4.10
C ARG A 62 2.99 -17.83 -5.53
N THR A 63 1.71 -17.68 -5.87
CA THR A 63 1.29 -17.24 -7.22
C THR A 63 1.98 -15.93 -7.63
N PHE A 64 2.15 -14.99 -6.69
CA PHE A 64 2.88 -13.75 -6.93
C PHE A 64 4.29 -13.95 -7.51
N GLU A 65 5.01 -15.02 -7.16
CA GLU A 65 6.34 -15.30 -7.70
C GLU A 65 6.26 -15.64 -9.20
N TRP A 66 5.25 -16.42 -9.58
CA TRP A 66 4.96 -16.75 -10.97
C TRP A 66 4.51 -15.50 -11.75
N GLU A 67 3.62 -14.68 -11.18
CA GLU A 67 3.13 -13.45 -11.81
C GLU A 67 4.28 -12.47 -12.08
N LEU A 68 5.13 -12.20 -11.09
CA LEU A 68 6.31 -11.32 -11.26
C LEU A 68 7.27 -11.86 -12.32
N SER A 69 7.51 -13.18 -12.33
CA SER A 69 8.36 -13.83 -13.33
C SER A 69 7.76 -13.71 -14.74
N PHE A 70 6.43 -13.85 -14.85
CA PHE A 70 5.72 -13.71 -16.10
C PHE A 70 5.76 -12.27 -16.64
N LEU A 71 5.51 -11.27 -15.80
CA LEU A 71 5.63 -9.85 -16.16
C LEU A 71 7.04 -9.50 -16.64
N LYS A 72 8.07 -10.00 -15.95
CA LYS A 72 9.47 -9.83 -16.36
C LYS A 72 9.73 -10.43 -17.75
N ASN A 73 9.20 -11.63 -18.02
CA ASN A 73 9.32 -12.27 -19.34
C ASN A 73 8.58 -11.50 -20.45
N LEU A 74 7.54 -10.74 -20.10
CA LEU A 74 6.85 -9.83 -21.03
C LEU A 74 7.55 -8.48 -21.21
N GLY A 75 8.70 -8.26 -20.56
CA GLY A 75 9.52 -7.06 -20.74
C GLY A 75 9.25 -5.96 -19.71
N VAL A 76 8.45 -6.20 -18.68
CA VAL A 76 8.27 -5.25 -17.58
C VAL A 76 9.59 -5.13 -16.81
N LYS A 77 10.15 -3.91 -16.77
CA LYS A 77 11.43 -3.62 -16.12
C LYS A 77 11.29 -3.13 -14.68
N LYS A 78 10.17 -2.47 -14.38
CA LYS A 78 9.86 -1.96 -13.03
C LYS A 78 9.75 -3.14 -12.06
N GLU A 79 10.53 -3.11 -10.98
CA GLU A 79 10.37 -4.06 -9.87
C GLU A 79 9.13 -3.65 -9.07
N LEU A 80 8.05 -4.41 -9.20
CA LEU A 80 6.78 -4.10 -8.58
C LEU A 80 6.71 -4.71 -7.17
N PRO A 81 6.45 -3.90 -6.12
CA PRO A 81 6.08 -4.45 -4.83
C PRO A 81 4.74 -5.18 -4.93
N VAL A 82 4.57 -6.25 -4.15
CA VAL A 82 3.40 -7.13 -4.19
C VAL A 82 2.49 -6.84 -3.01
N PHE A 83 1.20 -6.77 -3.33
CA PHE A 83 0.10 -6.73 -2.37
C PHE A 83 -0.71 -8.00 -2.61
N ILE A 84 -0.66 -8.94 -1.67
CA ILE A 84 -1.54 -10.11 -1.71
C ILE A 84 -2.90 -9.64 -1.20
N THR A 85 -3.73 -9.14 -2.10
CA THR A 85 -5.00 -8.48 -1.78
C THR A 85 -6.07 -9.47 -1.35
N GLU A 86 -5.94 -10.74 -1.75
CA GLU A 86 -6.79 -11.84 -1.31
C GLU A 86 -5.99 -13.14 -1.21
N THR A 87 -6.23 -13.89 -0.14
CA THR A 87 -5.76 -15.27 0.03
C THR A 87 -6.54 -15.94 1.15
N GLY A 88 -6.53 -17.27 1.21
CA GLY A 88 -7.10 -18.01 2.32
C GLY A 88 -7.26 -19.49 2.03
N TRP A 89 -7.41 -20.27 3.10
CA TRP A 89 -7.76 -21.68 3.01
C TRP A 89 -9.23 -21.89 3.39
N SER A 90 -9.88 -22.84 2.72
CA SER A 90 -11.26 -23.20 3.01
C SER A 90 -11.35 -24.03 4.30
N LYS A 91 -12.09 -23.51 5.30
CA LYS A 91 -12.42 -24.27 6.52
C LYS A 91 -13.40 -25.43 6.28
N ASN A 92 -14.05 -25.49 5.11
CA ASN A 92 -14.90 -26.62 4.74
C ASN A 92 -14.08 -27.80 4.17
N LYS A 93 -12.85 -27.55 3.72
CA LYS A 93 -11.94 -28.58 3.20
C LYS A 93 -10.88 -28.99 4.21
N LEU A 94 -10.51 -28.08 5.10
CA LEU A 94 -9.47 -28.26 6.11
C LEU A 94 -10.02 -27.85 7.47
N ASN A 95 -9.67 -28.57 8.52
CA ASN A 95 -10.02 -28.13 9.87
C ASN A 95 -9.31 -26.81 10.23
N GLU A 96 -9.87 -26.06 11.18
CA GLU A 96 -9.38 -24.73 11.55
C GLU A 96 -7.93 -24.75 12.07
N GLU A 97 -7.54 -25.79 12.80
CA GLU A 97 -6.17 -25.95 13.32
C GLU A 97 -5.14 -26.08 12.19
N ILE A 98 -5.45 -26.87 11.16
CA ILE A 98 -4.63 -27.00 9.95
C ILE A 98 -4.56 -25.66 9.22
N VAL A 99 -5.69 -24.96 9.07
CA VAL A 99 -5.71 -23.62 8.45
C VAL A 99 -4.82 -22.65 9.24
N SER A 100 -4.89 -22.66 10.56
CA SER A 100 -4.04 -21.83 11.43
C SER A 100 -2.55 -22.15 11.27
N ARG A 101 -2.19 -23.44 11.24
CA ARG A 101 -0.79 -23.86 10.99
C ARG A 101 -0.29 -23.42 9.62
N LYS A 102 -1.13 -23.53 8.58
CA LYS A 102 -0.79 -23.11 7.22
C LYS A 102 -0.58 -21.61 7.11
N PHE A 103 -1.44 -20.81 7.74
CA PHE A 103 -1.25 -19.36 7.81
C PHE A 103 0.02 -18.98 8.56
N ASN A 104 0.31 -19.60 9.72
CA ASN A 104 1.56 -19.35 10.45
C ASN A 104 2.78 -19.64 9.56
N PHE A 105 2.81 -20.82 8.93
CA PHE A 105 3.89 -21.17 8.02
C PHE A 105 4.02 -20.15 6.87
N ALA A 106 2.90 -19.77 6.25
CA ALA A 106 2.90 -18.82 5.15
C ALA A 106 3.42 -17.44 5.56
N PHE A 107 2.94 -16.89 6.67
CA PHE A 107 3.43 -15.61 7.19
C PHE A 107 4.90 -15.64 7.56
N GLU A 108 5.38 -16.72 8.18
CA GLU A 108 6.77 -16.81 8.65
C GLU A 108 7.78 -17.09 7.52
N ASN A 109 7.39 -17.93 6.54
CA ASN A 109 8.35 -18.52 5.59
C ASN A 109 8.15 -18.08 4.13
N ILE A 110 6.97 -17.57 3.79
CA ILE A 110 6.59 -17.30 2.39
C ILE A 110 6.35 -15.81 2.18
N TRP A 111 5.50 -15.24 3.02
CA TRP A 111 5.06 -13.87 2.91
C TRP A 111 5.92 -12.88 3.71
N ASN A 112 6.82 -13.37 4.56
CA ASN A 112 7.92 -12.59 5.12
C ASN A 112 9.01 -12.37 4.06
N ASN A 113 8.66 -11.62 3.01
CA ASN A 113 9.49 -11.36 1.84
C ASN A 113 9.55 -9.85 1.62
N ASN A 114 10.74 -9.31 1.32
CA ASN A 114 10.92 -7.86 1.13
C ASN A 114 10.15 -7.27 -0.06
N LYS A 115 9.69 -8.10 -1.01
CA LYS A 115 8.83 -7.67 -2.11
C LYS A 115 7.37 -7.55 -1.70
N ILE A 116 6.94 -8.18 -0.60
CA ILE A 116 5.55 -8.17 -0.15
C ILE A 116 5.34 -7.00 0.80
N VAL A 117 4.42 -6.10 0.42
CA VAL A 117 4.06 -4.93 1.24
C VAL A 117 2.91 -5.25 2.18
N ALA A 118 1.92 -6.02 1.70
CA ALA A 118 0.76 -6.39 2.49
C ALA A 118 0.21 -7.76 2.08
N VAL A 119 -0.38 -8.43 3.06
CA VAL A 119 -1.20 -9.63 2.86
C VAL A 119 -2.54 -9.41 3.52
N THR A 120 -3.61 -9.63 2.78
CA THR A 120 -4.99 -9.46 3.23
C THR A 120 -5.71 -10.80 3.11
N PRO A 121 -5.74 -11.59 4.20
CA PRO A 121 -6.54 -12.80 4.23
C PRO A 121 -8.03 -12.47 4.07
N PHE A 122 -8.66 -13.16 3.13
CA PHE A 122 -10.09 -13.14 2.93
C PHE A 122 -10.72 -14.12 3.93
N ILE A 123 -11.74 -13.78 4.74
CA ILE A 123 -12.28 -12.45 5.05
C ILE A 123 -12.51 -12.36 6.57
N LEU A 124 -12.41 -11.16 7.16
CA LEU A 124 -12.54 -11.01 8.60
C LEU A 124 -13.94 -11.43 9.12
N ASN A 125 -15.01 -10.96 8.50
CA ASN A 125 -16.37 -11.18 8.96
C ASN A 125 -17.36 -11.30 7.80
N TYR A 126 -17.74 -12.52 7.45
CA TYR A 126 -18.79 -12.79 6.47
C TYR A 126 -19.40 -14.16 6.71
N GLU A 127 -20.66 -14.23 7.14
CA GLU A 127 -21.25 -15.48 7.65
C GLU A 127 -22.17 -16.18 6.64
N PHE A 128 -22.19 -15.71 5.40
CA PHE A 128 -23.07 -16.24 4.35
C PHE A 128 -22.29 -17.02 3.28
N PRO A 129 -22.86 -18.11 2.73
CA PRO A 129 -22.29 -18.77 1.56
C PRO A 129 -22.19 -17.84 0.35
N PRO A 130 -21.17 -18.02 -0.52
CA PRO A 130 -20.18 -19.09 -0.49
C PRO A 130 -18.89 -18.76 0.28
N PHE A 131 -18.80 -17.58 0.90
CA PHE A 131 -17.55 -17.04 1.45
C PHE A 131 -17.38 -17.23 2.97
N ASP A 132 -18.42 -17.72 3.64
CA ASP A 132 -18.41 -18.13 5.06
C ASP A 132 -17.26 -19.10 5.41
N ILE A 133 -16.87 -19.93 4.44
CA ILE A 133 -15.76 -20.89 4.53
C ILE A 133 -14.41 -20.22 4.85
N PHE A 134 -14.29 -18.93 4.60
CA PHE A 134 -13.09 -18.13 4.82
C PHE A 134 -13.21 -17.18 6.01
N SER A 135 -14.38 -17.04 6.63
CA SER A 135 -14.62 -16.02 7.65
C SER A 135 -13.79 -16.25 8.91
N TRP A 136 -13.17 -15.22 9.46
CA TRP A 136 -12.43 -15.31 10.73
C TRP A 136 -13.33 -15.03 11.94
N LYS A 137 -14.58 -14.67 11.69
CA LYS A 137 -15.64 -14.50 12.68
C LYS A 137 -16.87 -15.35 12.38
N ASN A 138 -17.59 -15.69 13.43
CA ASN A 138 -18.90 -16.36 13.37
C ASN A 138 -19.76 -15.94 14.57
N ASN A 139 -20.98 -15.48 14.31
CA ASN A 139 -21.90 -14.88 15.27
C ASN A 139 -21.22 -13.85 16.18
N GLY A 140 -20.38 -13.00 15.61
CA GLY A 140 -19.62 -11.97 16.33
C GLY A 140 -18.39 -12.44 17.10
N ASN A 141 -18.21 -13.76 17.28
CA ASN A 141 -17.04 -14.35 17.96
C ASN A 141 -15.88 -14.58 16.98
N TYR A 142 -14.65 -14.53 17.48
CA TYR A 142 -13.45 -14.82 16.69
C TYR A 142 -13.11 -16.32 16.73
N HIS A 143 -12.62 -16.84 15.60
CA HIS A 143 -12.01 -18.17 15.53
C HIS A 143 -10.61 -18.17 16.18
N ASN A 144 -10.11 -19.32 16.64
CA ASN A 144 -8.76 -19.43 17.22
C ASN A 144 -7.68 -19.05 16.20
N LEU A 145 -7.93 -19.32 14.92
CA LEU A 145 -7.12 -18.83 13.80
C LEU A 145 -6.84 -17.31 13.93
N TYR A 146 -7.86 -16.50 14.21
CA TYR A 146 -7.71 -15.05 14.30
C TYR A 146 -6.71 -14.67 15.39
N GLU A 147 -6.86 -15.24 16.59
CA GLU A 147 -6.01 -14.92 17.72
C GLU A 147 -4.55 -15.33 17.49
N ASN A 148 -4.34 -16.48 16.85
CA ASN A 148 -3.00 -16.95 16.51
C ASN A 148 -2.30 -16.01 15.53
N ILE A 149 -3.00 -15.59 14.47
CA ILE A 149 -2.43 -14.68 13.47
C ILE A 149 -2.27 -13.26 14.03
N GLN A 150 -3.14 -12.81 14.93
CA GLN A 150 -3.03 -11.52 15.59
C GLN A 150 -1.74 -11.40 16.42
N LYS A 151 -1.31 -12.49 17.06
CA LYS A 151 -0.11 -12.54 17.91
C LYS A 151 1.21 -12.57 17.13
N LEU A 152 1.19 -12.86 15.83
CA LEU A 152 2.40 -12.85 15.02
C LEU A 152 3.05 -11.45 15.02
N PRO A 153 4.39 -11.34 15.08
CA PRO A 153 5.08 -10.08 14.91
C PRO A 153 4.75 -9.45 13.55
N LYS A 154 4.45 -8.15 13.53
CA LYS A 154 4.10 -7.41 12.30
C LYS A 154 4.80 -6.06 12.29
N THR A 155 5.34 -5.68 11.14
CA THR A 155 5.74 -4.31 10.89
C THR A 155 4.50 -3.42 10.92
N LYS A 156 4.55 -2.33 11.66
CA LYS A 156 3.44 -1.38 11.71
C LYS A 156 3.24 -0.78 10.32
N GLY A 157 1.98 -0.72 9.86
CA GLY A 157 1.60 -0.13 8.57
C GLY A 157 1.72 1.39 8.55
N ILE A 158 2.95 1.90 8.75
CA ILE A 158 3.30 3.31 8.63
C ILE A 158 4.36 3.39 7.53
N PRO A 159 3.95 3.44 6.24
CA PRO A 159 4.91 3.61 5.17
C PRO A 159 5.63 4.95 5.33
N PRO A 160 6.93 5.03 4.97
CA PRO A 160 7.61 6.31 4.90
C PRO A 160 6.88 7.22 3.90
N GLN A 161 6.64 8.46 4.30
CA GLN A 161 5.99 9.46 3.45
C GLN A 161 7.05 10.45 3.02
N GLU A 162 7.10 10.76 1.72
CA GLU A 162 7.95 11.85 1.24
C GLU A 162 7.29 13.20 1.56
N GLU A 163 8.02 14.09 2.23
CA GLU A 163 7.55 15.42 2.57
C GLU A 163 8.41 16.45 1.85
N LYS A 164 7.83 17.16 0.88
CA LYS A 164 8.56 18.09 0.00
C LYS A 164 7.73 19.31 -0.33
N ALA A 165 8.39 20.47 -0.34
CA ALA A 165 7.77 21.75 -0.66
C ALA A 165 8.58 22.50 -1.72
N ALA A 166 7.88 23.07 -2.71
CA ALA A 166 8.45 24.08 -3.56
C ALA A 166 8.04 25.47 -3.02
N VAL A 167 9.02 26.35 -2.80
CA VAL A 167 8.80 27.72 -2.33
C VAL A 167 9.18 28.68 -3.45
N SER A 168 8.22 29.48 -3.92
CA SER A 168 8.41 30.31 -5.12
C SER A 168 8.64 31.80 -4.83
N LYS A 169 8.16 32.34 -3.70
CA LYS A 169 8.32 33.76 -3.36
C LYS A 169 8.18 34.04 -1.86
N ILE A 170 8.95 35.02 -1.38
CA ILE A 170 8.97 35.49 0.01
C ILE A 170 8.72 37.02 0.03
N LEU A 171 7.82 37.51 0.89
CA LEU A 171 7.61 38.95 1.17
C LEU A 171 7.90 39.26 2.65
N ALA A 172 8.63 40.35 2.96
CA ALA A 172 9.42 40.45 4.20
C ALA A 172 8.91 41.39 5.33
N PHE A 173 7.68 41.92 5.30
CA PHE A 173 7.15 42.77 6.40
C PHE A 173 6.24 41.99 7.37
N THR A 174 5.43 41.10 6.82
CA THR A 174 4.86 39.91 7.44
C THR A 174 5.21 38.80 6.47
N GLY A 175 5.80 37.71 6.96
CA GLY A 175 6.35 36.69 6.08
C GLY A 175 5.26 36.01 5.28
N ILE A 176 5.20 36.22 3.97
CA ILE A 176 4.31 35.46 3.07
C ILE A 176 5.17 34.52 2.25
N LEU A 177 4.92 33.21 2.36
CA LEU A 177 5.47 32.18 1.48
C LEU A 177 4.42 31.76 0.47
N PHE A 178 4.80 31.70 -0.81
CA PHE A 178 4.05 30.97 -1.82
C PHE A 178 4.63 29.56 -1.93
N VAL A 179 3.77 28.56 -1.74
CA VAL A 179 4.18 27.16 -1.55
C VAL A 179 3.36 26.21 -2.39
N GLU A 180 3.98 25.12 -2.81
CA GLU A 180 3.34 23.96 -3.43
C GLU A 180 3.76 22.69 -2.69
N ASN A 181 2.78 21.83 -2.39
CA ASN A 181 3.03 20.52 -1.82
C ASN A 181 3.45 19.54 -2.92
N THR A 182 4.74 19.21 -2.94
CA THR A 182 5.31 18.23 -3.88
C THR A 182 5.60 16.89 -3.21
N GLY A 183 5.18 16.73 -1.95
CA GLY A 183 5.25 15.49 -1.20
C GLY A 183 3.94 14.69 -1.24
N GLN A 184 3.83 13.73 -0.32
CA GLN A 184 2.72 12.77 -0.21
C GLN A 184 1.78 13.08 0.96
N THR A 185 2.26 13.82 1.97
CA THR A 185 1.47 14.15 3.17
C THR A 185 0.56 15.34 2.92
N ILE A 186 -0.70 15.26 3.35
CA ILE A 186 -1.60 16.41 3.38
C ILE A 186 -1.14 17.37 4.49
N TRP A 187 -0.82 18.62 4.12
CA TRP A 187 -0.45 19.63 5.09
C TRP A 187 -1.66 20.32 5.66
N THR A 188 -1.67 20.51 6.97
CA THR A 188 -2.63 21.32 7.71
C THR A 188 -1.86 22.31 8.58
N LYS A 189 -2.56 23.29 9.17
CA LYS A 189 -1.90 24.23 10.09
C LYS A 189 -1.25 23.52 11.29
N ASP A 190 -1.79 22.39 11.71
CA ASP A 190 -1.36 21.68 12.92
C ASP A 190 -0.08 20.86 12.71
N ASN A 191 0.16 20.42 11.47
CA ASN A 191 1.28 19.54 11.16
C ASN A 191 2.43 20.29 10.44
N LEU A 192 2.15 21.41 9.80
CA LEU A 192 3.16 22.22 9.11
C LEU A 192 4.02 23.05 10.07
N LYS A 193 5.32 23.15 9.81
CA LYS A 193 6.18 24.17 10.44
C LYS A 193 6.98 24.95 9.40
N VAL A 194 7.09 26.24 9.65
CA VAL A 194 8.00 27.13 8.94
C VAL A 194 9.21 27.34 9.83
N ILE A 195 10.41 27.09 9.33
CA ILE A 195 11.66 27.32 10.06
C ILE A 195 12.56 28.30 9.29
N ASP A 196 13.36 29.06 10.02
CA ASP A 196 14.44 29.84 9.41
C ASP A 196 15.68 28.97 9.14
N GLU A 197 16.70 29.54 8.48
CA GLU A 197 17.96 28.85 8.15
C GLU A 197 18.70 28.28 9.38
N LYS A 198 18.41 28.82 10.56
CA LYS A 198 19.01 28.39 11.84
C LYS A 198 18.15 27.35 12.56
N GLY A 199 17.04 26.92 11.94
CA GLY A 199 16.11 25.95 12.51
C GLY A 199 15.11 26.54 13.51
N ASN A 200 15.03 27.87 13.65
CA ASN A 200 14.07 28.48 14.58
C ASN A 200 12.67 28.40 13.99
N LYS A 201 11.71 27.95 14.80
CA LYS A 201 10.30 27.89 14.42
C LYS A 201 9.70 29.29 14.30
N LEU A 202 9.03 29.52 13.18
CA LEU A 202 8.27 30.74 12.89
C LEU A 202 6.79 30.45 13.11
N GLU A 203 6.07 31.43 13.68
CA GLU A 203 4.65 31.26 14.03
C GLU A 203 3.80 31.36 12.77
N ILE A 204 3.07 30.30 12.42
CA ILE A 204 2.12 30.33 11.30
C ILE A 204 0.84 31.05 11.74
N ILE A 205 0.60 32.24 11.17
CA ILE A 205 -0.60 33.03 11.42
C ILE A 205 -1.77 32.39 10.66
N LYS A 206 -1.60 32.20 9.35
CA LYS A 206 -2.65 31.76 8.43
C LYS A 206 -2.08 30.92 7.29
N ILE A 207 -2.85 29.95 6.85
CA ILE A 207 -2.68 29.27 5.57
C ILE A 207 -3.86 29.61 4.66
N SER A 208 -3.63 29.70 3.35
CA SER A 208 -4.64 30.11 2.37
C SER A 208 -5.77 29.12 2.17
N LEU A 209 -5.48 27.83 2.35
CA LEU A 209 -6.42 26.72 2.30
C LEU A 209 -6.45 26.02 3.66
N ASN A 210 -7.54 25.31 3.95
CA ASN A 210 -7.65 24.51 5.18
C ASN A 210 -6.61 23.37 5.20
N SER A 211 -6.24 22.88 4.03
CA SER A 211 -5.17 21.90 3.82
C SER A 211 -4.51 22.09 2.44
N TYR A 212 -3.28 21.60 2.30
CA TYR A 212 -2.59 21.44 1.03
C TYR A 212 -2.41 19.95 0.74
N GLU A 213 -3.23 19.42 -0.16
CA GLU A 213 -3.06 18.06 -0.71
C GLU A 213 -1.81 18.00 -1.61
N PRO A 214 -1.27 16.81 -1.91
CA PRO A 214 -0.23 16.65 -2.94
C PRO A 214 -0.61 17.34 -4.27
N GLY A 215 0.31 18.13 -4.81
CA GLY A 215 0.11 19.02 -5.97
C GLY A 215 -0.63 20.34 -5.65
N GLY A 216 -1.14 20.49 -4.43
CA GLY A 216 -1.85 21.68 -3.98
C GLY A 216 -0.91 22.86 -3.74
N SER A 217 -1.34 24.06 -4.15
CA SER A 217 -0.58 25.30 -4.02
C SER A 217 -1.33 26.38 -3.25
N GLY A 218 -0.60 27.29 -2.60
CA GLY A 218 -1.17 28.50 -2.02
C GLY A 218 -0.15 29.31 -1.22
N TYR A 219 -0.60 29.98 -0.16
CA TYR A 219 0.27 30.82 0.65
C TYR A 219 0.20 30.58 2.16
N ILE A 220 1.34 30.77 2.82
CA ILE A 220 1.48 30.72 4.28
C ILE A 220 1.90 32.11 4.76
N ILE A 221 1.14 32.65 5.71
CA ILE A 221 1.49 33.88 6.41
C ILE A 221 2.09 33.49 7.76
N PHE A 222 3.31 33.95 8.04
CA PHE A 222 4.03 33.68 9.27
C PHE A 222 4.52 34.97 9.95
N LYS A 223 4.67 34.89 11.28
CA LYS A 223 5.22 35.94 12.13
C LYS A 223 6.62 35.56 12.57
N LYS A 224 7.56 36.49 12.43
CA LYS A 224 8.91 36.39 13.01
C LYS A 224 8.94 37.10 14.37
N LYS A 225 9.52 36.48 15.40
CA LYS A 225 9.65 37.08 16.74
C LYS A 225 10.74 38.16 16.85
N SER A 226 11.58 38.38 15.83
CA SER A 226 12.54 39.49 15.81
C SER A 226 12.95 39.94 14.39
N PHE A 227 13.07 41.27 14.22
CA PHE A 227 13.52 41.95 13.01
C PHE A 227 15.04 41.78 12.83
N LEU A 228 15.45 40.70 12.19
CA LEU A 228 16.79 40.61 11.59
C LEU A 228 16.57 40.15 10.15
N PHE A 229 17.07 40.96 9.21
CA PHE A 229 17.03 40.73 7.76
C PHE A 229 17.51 39.31 7.45
N LEU A 230 16.79 38.60 6.58
CA LEU A 230 17.20 37.30 6.07
C LEU A 230 17.83 37.54 4.70
N ASP A 231 19.09 37.09 4.59
CA ASP A 231 19.60 36.50 3.37
C ASP A 231 18.74 35.26 3.03
N SER A 232 18.68 34.90 1.76
CA SER A 232 17.46 34.49 1.07
C SER A 232 16.94 33.03 1.21
N THR A 233 16.94 32.38 2.39
CA THR A 233 16.45 30.99 2.48
C THR A 233 15.50 30.71 3.66
N LEU A 234 14.34 30.10 3.38
CA LEU A 234 13.39 29.60 4.37
C LEU A 234 13.06 28.15 4.04
N LEU A 235 13.04 27.29 5.06
CA LEU A 235 12.76 25.86 4.90
C LEU A 235 11.40 25.53 5.53
N LEU A 236 10.61 24.72 4.83
CA LEU A 236 9.43 24.10 5.40
C LEU A 236 9.86 22.74 5.94
N TRP A 237 9.61 22.52 7.22
CA TRP A 237 9.99 21.29 7.91
C TRP A 237 8.81 20.77 8.70
N HIS A 238 8.58 19.47 8.66
CA HIS A 238 7.60 18.80 9.49
C HIS A 238 8.38 17.89 10.47
N PRO A 239 7.96 17.75 11.74
CA PRO A 239 8.66 16.89 12.67
C PRO A 239 8.62 15.43 12.23
N GLU A 240 9.79 14.80 12.27
CA GLU A 240 9.95 13.36 12.20
C GLU A 240 9.03 12.64 13.20
N ARG A 241 8.50 11.51 12.75
CA ARG A 241 7.91 10.44 13.57
C ARG A 241 9.00 9.46 13.98
#